data_AF-A0A3R7YH40-F1
#
_entry.id   AF-A0A3R7YH40-F1
#
_cell.length_a   1.000
_cell.length_b   1.000
_cell.length_c   1.000
_cell.angle_alpha   90.00
_cell.angle_beta   90.00
_cell.angle_gamma   90.00
#
_symmetry.space_group_name_H-M   'P 1'
#
loop_
_entity.id
_entity.type
_entity.pdbx_description
1 polymer ?
#
loop_
_entity_poly.entity_id
_entity_poly.type
_entity_poly.pdbx_seq_one_letter_code
_entity_poly.pdbx_strand_id
1 'polypeptide(L)'
;MYGPTSFEDVRTVHGTLYPTYEEAALSMGLLENDEEYVVCIRKAMLDYMDRQLHKLFANILVHCLPTNTRALFDQFKADFMDKRLRGLRRCNEALPEPLSEDMMLGKAMFCTLKSIDNCFQHHRMSLLDYPTLPQLHEFEVFRDLGERQLLDNAMSWLYVIESS
;
A
#
# COMPACT_ATOMS: atom_id res chain seq x y z
N MET A 1 5.12 23.70 37.31
CA MET A 1 4.06 23.02 36.54
C MET A 1 3.62 21.83 37.38
N TYR A 2 2.36 21.81 37.83
CA TYR A 2 1.78 20.62 38.44
C TYR A 2 1.34 19.70 37.31
N GLY A 3 1.78 18.44 37.35
CA GLY A 3 1.28 17.42 36.45
C GLY A 3 -0.17 17.06 36.79
N PRO A 4 -0.89 16.38 35.88
CA PRO A 4 -2.24 15.90 36.14
C PRO A 4 -2.25 15.04 37.41
N THR A 5 -3.20 15.32 38.31
CA THR A 5 -3.37 14.61 39.58
C THR A 5 -4.51 13.59 39.54
N SER A 6 -5.33 13.63 38.49
CA SER A 6 -6.44 12.74 38.26
C SER A 6 -6.56 12.32 36.78
N PHE A 7 -7.29 11.23 36.51
CA PHE A 7 -7.63 10.81 35.16
C PHE A 7 -8.51 11.84 34.42
N GLU A 8 -9.28 12.65 35.14
CA GLU A 8 -10.06 13.76 34.57
C GLU A 8 -9.16 14.92 34.17
N ASP A 9 -8.09 15.19 34.93
CA ASP A 9 -7.11 16.24 34.59
C ASP A 9 -6.43 15.93 33.26
N VAL A 10 -6.16 14.66 32.97
CA VAL A 10 -5.58 14.21 31.69
C VAL A 10 -6.53 14.47 30.51
N ARG A 11 -7.86 14.41 30.74
CA ARG A 11 -8.88 14.68 29.72
C ARG A 11 -9.34 16.15 29.70
N THR A 12 -8.75 17.00 30.53
CA THR A 12 -9.13 18.41 30.63
C THR A 12 -8.13 19.27 29.88
N VAL A 13 -8.58 19.85 28.76
CA VAL A 13 -7.75 20.66 27.87
C VAL A 13 -8.31 22.06 27.83
N HIS A 14 -7.48 23.04 28.19
CA HIS A 14 -7.88 24.46 28.30
C HIS A 14 -9.16 24.70 29.11
N GLY A 15 -9.44 23.87 30.12
CA GLY A 15 -10.63 23.97 30.97
C GLY A 15 -11.86 23.22 30.46
N THR A 16 -11.76 22.52 29.32
CA THR A 16 -12.82 21.67 28.78
C THR A 16 -12.51 20.20 29.07
N LEU A 17 -13.41 19.50 29.76
CA LEU A 17 -13.31 18.06 29.98
C LEU A 17 -13.85 17.31 28.76
N TYR A 18 -13.00 16.48 28.16
CA TYR A 18 -13.37 15.67 27.00
C TYR A 18 -13.88 14.28 27.41
N PRO A 19 -14.88 13.75 26.69
CA PRO A 19 -15.41 12.39 26.91
C PRO A 19 -14.33 11.31 26.85
N THR A 20 -13.36 11.43 25.94
CA THR A 20 -12.27 10.46 25.79
C THR A 20 -10.89 11.10 25.88
N TYR A 21 -9.88 10.29 26.19
CA TYR A 21 -8.47 10.72 26.13
C TYR A 21 -8.04 11.08 24.71
N GLU A 22 -8.64 10.43 23.71
CA GLU A 22 -8.37 10.68 22.29
C GLU A 22 -8.87 12.06 21.88
N GLU A 23 -10.09 12.44 22.27
CA GLU A 23 -10.61 13.78 21.99
C GLU A 23 -9.84 14.89 22.73
N ALA A 24 -9.41 14.62 23.96
CA ALA A 24 -8.50 15.53 24.68
C ALA A 24 -7.17 15.69 23.94
N ALA A 25 -6.54 14.59 23.53
CA ALA A 25 -5.27 14.62 22.81
C ALA A 25 -5.40 15.29 21.43
N LEU A 26 -6.50 15.07 20.70
CA LEU A 26 -6.85 15.79 19.48
C LEU A 26 -6.99 17.30 19.74
N SER A 27 -7.69 17.69 20.80
CA SER A 27 -7.83 19.11 21.17
C SER A 27 -6.52 19.78 21.58
N MET A 28 -5.57 19.02 22.13
CA MET A 28 -4.22 19.53 22.43
C MET A 28 -3.31 19.59 21.20
N GLY A 29 -3.77 19.11 20.04
CA GLY A 29 -2.93 18.95 18.84
C GLY A 29 -1.84 17.89 19.03
N LEU A 30 -2.05 16.92 19.94
CA LEU A 30 -1.12 15.82 20.21
C LEU A 30 -1.39 14.59 19.33
N LEU A 31 -2.57 14.52 18.71
CA LEU A 31 -2.90 13.52 17.70
C LEU A 31 -2.97 14.23 16.34
N GLU A 32 -2.10 13.82 15.41
CA GLU A 32 -2.19 14.20 14.01
C GLU A 32 -3.46 13.58 13.41
N ASN A 33 -4.29 14.40 12.76
CA ASN A 33 -5.42 13.87 11.99
C ASN A 33 -4.85 13.06 10.81
N ASP A 34 -5.40 11.87 10.54
CA ASP A 34 -5.00 11.03 9.40
C ASP A 34 -5.04 11.79 8.05
N GLU A 35 -5.74 12.93 7.99
CA GLU A 35 -5.74 13.89 6.89
C GLU A 35 -4.35 14.40 6.47
N GLU A 36 -3.40 14.57 7.40
CA GLU A 36 -2.06 15.07 7.06
C GLU A 36 -1.30 14.08 6.17
N TYR A 37 -1.46 12.78 6.44
CA TYR A 37 -0.89 11.71 5.63
C TYR A 37 -1.50 11.68 4.23
N VAL A 38 -2.81 11.91 4.13
CA VAL A 38 -3.52 12.01 2.85
C VAL A 38 -2.97 13.16 2.02
N VAL A 39 -2.78 14.34 2.62
CA VAL A 39 -2.20 15.51 1.95
C VAL A 39 -0.77 15.23 1.51
N CYS A 40 0.03 14.60 2.38
CA CYS A 40 1.41 14.24 2.10
C CYS A 40 1.52 13.29 0.89
N ILE A 41 0.74 12.21 0.87
CA ILE A 41 0.73 11.24 -0.24
C ILE A 41 0.27 11.91 -1.54
N ARG A 42 -0.79 12.73 -1.50
CA ARG A 42 -1.28 13.46 -2.68
C ARG A 42 -0.22 14.39 -3.28
N LYS A 43 0.54 15.10 -2.44
CA LYS A 43 1.66 15.94 -2.91
C LYS A 43 2.74 15.11 -3.59
N ALA A 44 3.13 13.99 -2.98
CA ALA A 44 4.14 13.09 -3.57
C ALA A 44 3.70 12.49 -4.91
N MET A 45 2.39 12.29 -5.13
CA MET A 45 1.85 11.86 -6.43
C MET A 45 2.00 12.93 -7.51
N LEU A 46 1.86 14.22 -7.17
CA LEU A 46 2.04 15.32 -8.12
C LEU A 46 3.50 15.45 -8.59
N ASP A 47 4.45 15.06 -7.75
CA ASP A 47 5.89 15.11 -8.07
C ASP A 47 6.38 13.89 -8.88
N TYR A 48 5.48 13.01 -9.36
CA TYR A 48 5.77 11.83 -10.19
C TYR A 48 6.72 10.80 -9.56
N MET A 49 6.67 10.64 -8.24
CA MET A 49 7.63 9.81 -7.51
C MET A 49 7.12 8.38 -7.24
N ASP A 50 6.78 7.60 -8.28
CA ASP A 50 6.10 6.28 -8.14
C ASP A 50 6.79 5.31 -7.15
N ARG A 51 8.12 5.12 -7.25
CA ARG A 51 8.85 4.25 -6.31
C ARG A 51 8.92 4.84 -4.90
N GLN A 52 8.83 6.16 -4.78
CA GLN A 52 8.82 6.82 -3.49
C GLN A 52 7.43 6.78 -2.84
N LEU A 53 6.35 6.57 -3.59
CA LEU A 53 5.00 6.44 -3.01
C LEU A 53 4.88 5.23 -2.08
N HIS A 54 5.35 4.04 -2.50
CA HIS A 54 5.34 2.85 -1.64
C HIS A 54 6.21 3.05 -0.39
N LYS A 55 7.37 3.70 -0.56
CA LYS A 55 8.28 4.01 0.54
C LYS A 55 7.68 5.03 1.51
N LEU A 56 7.02 6.07 0.99
CA LEU A 56 6.34 7.09 1.77
C LEU A 56 5.21 6.47 2.59
N PHE A 57 4.36 5.66 1.94
CA PHE A 57 3.30 4.92 2.61
C PHE A 57 3.87 4.03 3.72
N ALA A 58 4.89 3.22 3.43
CA ALA A 58 5.53 2.38 4.44
C ALA A 58 6.11 3.20 5.62
N ASN A 59 6.74 4.34 5.35
CA ASN A 59 7.28 5.22 6.38
C ASN A 59 6.18 5.82 7.26
N ILE A 60 5.04 6.25 6.68
CA ILE A 60 3.88 6.73 7.45
C ILE A 60 3.40 5.63 8.40
N LEU A 61 3.25 4.40 7.90
CA LEU A 61 2.78 3.28 8.71
C LEU A 61 3.74 2.93 9.85
N VAL A 62 5.05 2.98 9.61
CA VAL A 62 6.08 2.63 10.59
C VAL A 62 6.25 3.71 11.66
N HIS A 63 6.19 4.99 11.27
CA HIS A 63 6.56 6.10 12.17
C HIS A 63 5.37 6.85 12.76
N CYS A 64 4.24 6.88 12.05
CA CYS A 64 3.10 7.72 12.42
C CYS A 64 1.91 6.91 12.94
N LEU A 65 1.89 5.58 12.72
CA LEU A 65 0.86 4.65 13.22
C LEU A 65 -0.57 5.15 12.96
N PRO A 66 -0.96 5.39 11.69
CA PRO A 66 -2.26 5.97 11.35
C PRO A 66 -3.42 5.13 11.89
N THR A 67 -4.45 5.82 12.36
CA THR A 67 -5.59 5.22 13.07
C THR A 67 -6.30 4.18 12.22
N ASN A 68 -6.45 4.44 10.92
CA ASN A 68 -7.01 3.48 9.97
C ASN A 68 -6.11 3.23 8.76
N THR A 69 -5.09 2.40 8.98
CA THR A 69 -4.13 1.95 7.95
C THR A 69 -4.82 1.34 6.72
N ARG A 70 -5.93 0.60 6.90
CA ARG A 70 -6.67 -0.02 5.79
C ARG A 70 -7.39 1.01 4.93
N ALA A 71 -8.07 1.97 5.54
CA ALA A 71 -8.75 3.05 4.80
C ALA A 71 -7.74 3.88 3.99
N LEU A 72 -6.58 4.20 4.58
CA LEU A 72 -5.50 4.91 3.90
C LEU A 72 -4.98 4.12 2.69
N PHE A 73 -4.74 2.81 2.85
CA PHE A 73 -4.35 1.95 1.73
C PHE A 73 -5.42 1.90 0.64
N ASP A 74 -6.68 1.67 0.99
CA ASP A 74 -7.78 1.58 0.03
C ASP A 74 -7.99 2.86 -0.75
N GLN A 75 -7.70 4.02 -0.15
CA GLN A 75 -7.77 5.32 -0.81
C GLN A 75 -6.73 5.48 -1.92
N PHE A 76 -5.51 4.96 -1.73
CA PHE A 76 -4.37 5.18 -2.64
C PHE A 76 -3.92 3.92 -3.41
N LYS A 77 -4.54 2.76 -3.20
CA LYS A 77 -4.13 1.50 -3.85
C LYS A 77 -4.14 1.57 -5.38
N ALA A 78 -5.07 2.33 -5.97
CA ALA A 78 -5.12 2.51 -7.42
C ALA A 78 -3.86 3.24 -7.91
N ASP A 79 -3.44 4.27 -7.19
CA ASP A 79 -2.25 5.06 -7.50
C ASP A 79 -0.97 4.25 -7.31
N PHE A 80 -0.91 3.40 -6.27
CA PHE A 80 0.20 2.49 -6.06
C PHE A 80 0.36 1.48 -7.20
N MET A 81 -0.76 0.97 -7.72
CA MET A 81 -0.77 0.00 -8.82
C MET A 81 -0.60 0.62 -10.20
N ASP A 82 -0.91 1.90 -10.37
CA ASP A 82 -1.10 2.58 -11.66
C ASP A 82 0.10 2.43 -12.61
N LYS A 83 1.33 2.73 -12.16
CA LYS A 83 2.53 2.56 -12.99
C LYS A 83 2.69 1.11 -13.47
N ARG A 84 2.42 0.14 -12.58
CA ARG A 84 2.52 -1.28 -12.91
C ARG A 84 1.44 -1.69 -13.89
N LEU A 85 0.19 -1.28 -13.67
CA LEU A 85 -0.94 -1.55 -14.56
C LEU A 85 -0.71 -0.99 -15.95
N ARG A 86 -0.22 0.25 -16.08
CA ARG A 86 0.16 0.81 -17.37
C ARG A 86 1.22 -0.03 -18.08
N GLY A 87 2.25 -0.48 -17.36
CA GLY A 87 3.29 -1.34 -17.91
C GLY A 87 2.72 -2.68 -18.39
N LEU A 88 1.86 -3.31 -17.59
CA LEU A 88 1.18 -4.56 -17.94
C LEU A 88 0.30 -4.38 -19.18
N ARG A 89 -0.55 -3.35 -19.23
CA ARG A 89 -1.42 -3.05 -20.38
C ARG A 89 -0.62 -2.87 -21.68
N ARG A 90 0.48 -2.13 -21.63
CA ARG A 90 1.38 -1.95 -22.79
C ARG A 90 1.98 -3.27 -23.27
N CYS A 91 2.45 -4.12 -22.35
CA CYS A 91 2.97 -5.43 -22.74
C CYS A 91 1.86 -6.36 -23.24
N ASN A 92 0.63 -6.23 -22.70
CA ASN A 92 -0.52 -7.04 -23.03
C ASN A 92 -0.96 -6.88 -24.49
N GLU A 93 -0.84 -5.67 -25.04
CA GLU A 93 -1.13 -5.36 -26.44
C GLU A 93 -0.26 -6.15 -27.43
N ALA A 94 0.94 -6.57 -27.02
CA ALA A 94 1.86 -7.33 -27.84
C ALA A 94 1.68 -8.86 -27.74
N LEU A 95 0.80 -9.34 -26.87
CA LEU A 95 0.59 -10.77 -26.67
C LEU A 95 -0.37 -11.34 -27.72
N PRO A 96 -0.11 -12.55 -28.26
CA PRO A 96 -1.06 -13.26 -29.11
C PRO A 96 -2.39 -13.52 -28.38
N GLU A 97 -2.33 -13.77 -27.07
CA GLU A 97 -3.46 -13.94 -26.18
C GLU A 97 -3.37 -12.93 -25.03
N PRO A 98 -4.21 -11.88 -25.04
CA PRO A 98 -4.21 -10.87 -23.99
C PRO A 98 -4.66 -11.44 -22.63
N LEU A 99 -3.97 -11.05 -21.58
CA LEU A 99 -4.36 -11.21 -20.19
C LEU A 99 -5.69 -10.51 -19.91
N SER A 100 -6.51 -11.12 -19.06
CA SER A 100 -7.71 -10.47 -18.54
C SER A 100 -7.35 -9.31 -17.60
N GLU A 101 -8.29 -8.37 -17.44
CA GLU A 101 -8.10 -7.24 -16.53
C GLU A 101 -7.87 -7.72 -15.08
N ASP A 102 -8.61 -8.73 -14.64
CA ASP A 102 -8.47 -9.31 -13.29
C ASP A 102 -7.07 -9.90 -13.04
N MET A 103 -6.49 -10.56 -14.07
CA MET A 103 -5.13 -11.08 -14.02
C MET A 103 -4.10 -9.95 -13.87
N MET A 104 -4.25 -8.88 -14.66
CA MET A 104 -3.38 -7.71 -14.57
C MET A 104 -3.51 -6.99 -13.23
N LEU A 105 -4.74 -6.83 -12.72
CA LEU A 105 -5.02 -6.27 -11.40
C LEU A 105 -4.39 -7.10 -10.28
N GLY A 106 -4.55 -8.42 -10.31
CA GLY A 106 -3.93 -9.33 -9.35
C GLY A 106 -2.40 -9.22 -9.33
N LYS A 107 -1.77 -9.18 -10.50
CA LYS A 107 -0.31 -9.00 -10.61
C LYS A 107 0.15 -7.64 -10.10
N ALA A 108 -0.58 -6.57 -10.42
CA ALA A 108 -0.26 -5.24 -9.97
C ALA A 108 -0.37 -5.12 -8.44
N MET A 109 -1.42 -5.70 -7.85
CA MET A 109 -1.59 -5.76 -6.40
C MET A 109 -0.45 -6.54 -5.74
N PHE A 110 -0.14 -7.76 -6.22
CA PHE A 110 0.96 -8.56 -5.69
C PHE A 110 2.29 -7.78 -5.68
N CYS A 111 2.61 -7.12 -6.80
CA CYS A 111 3.85 -6.37 -6.94
C CYS A 111 3.89 -5.11 -6.07
N THR A 112 2.73 -4.48 -5.85
CA THR A 112 2.57 -3.34 -4.93
C THR A 112 2.82 -3.77 -3.49
N LEU A 113 2.12 -4.81 -3.03
CA LEU A 113 2.29 -5.37 -1.70
C LEU A 113 3.72 -5.84 -1.47
N LYS A 114 4.35 -6.48 -2.48
CA LYS A 114 5.75 -6.91 -2.37
C LYS A 114 6.70 -5.74 -2.23
N SER A 115 6.45 -4.64 -2.95
CA SER A 115 7.25 -3.43 -2.84
C SER A 115 7.10 -2.77 -1.47
N ILE A 116 5.89 -2.76 -0.90
CA ILE A 116 5.62 -2.23 0.45
C ILE A 116 6.28 -3.12 1.51
N ASP A 117 6.14 -4.45 1.42
CA ASP A 117 6.77 -5.42 2.32
C ASP A 117 8.30 -5.28 2.31
N ASN A 118 8.92 -5.10 1.13
CA ASN A 118 10.35 -4.81 1.03
C ASN A 118 10.72 -3.49 1.74
N CYS A 119 9.84 -2.48 1.71
CA CYS A 119 10.07 -1.24 2.46
C CYS A 119 10.02 -1.46 3.98
N PHE A 120 9.09 -2.29 4.47
CA PHE A 120 9.02 -2.66 5.88
C PHE A 120 10.23 -3.45 6.37
N GLN A 121 10.80 -4.32 5.53
CA GLN A 121 11.98 -5.10 5.89
C GLN A 121 13.20 -4.23 6.23
N HIS A 122 13.31 -3.02 5.66
CA HIS A 122 14.35 -2.06 6.07
C HIS A 122 14.23 -1.60 7.53
N HIS A 123 13.02 -1.67 8.09
CA HIS A 123 12.70 -1.39 9.48
C HIS A 123 12.57 -2.66 10.33
N ARG A 124 12.98 -3.82 9.79
CA ARG A 124 12.80 -5.16 10.41
C ARG A 124 11.34 -5.52 10.69
N MET A 125 10.42 -4.93 9.92
CA MET A 125 9.00 -5.23 9.93
C MET A 125 8.62 -5.99 8.66
N SER A 126 7.36 -6.38 8.59
CA SER A 126 6.75 -7.12 7.50
C SER A 126 5.29 -6.70 7.31
N LEU A 127 4.71 -7.09 6.17
CA LEU A 127 3.28 -6.86 5.92
C LEU A 127 2.37 -7.58 6.94
N LEU A 128 2.87 -8.65 7.58
CA LEU A 128 2.16 -9.39 8.62
C LEU A 128 1.96 -8.57 9.91
N ASP A 129 2.80 -7.56 10.13
CA ASP A 129 2.66 -6.64 11.28
C ASP A 129 1.46 -5.68 11.11
N TYR A 130 0.87 -5.63 9.91
CA TYR A 130 -0.31 -4.84 9.58
C TYR A 130 -1.43 -5.74 9.05
N PRO A 131 -2.08 -6.56 9.91
CA PRO A 131 -3.03 -7.60 9.48
C PRO A 131 -4.31 -7.06 8.82
N THR A 132 -4.59 -5.76 8.96
CA THR A 132 -5.73 -5.11 8.32
C THR A 132 -5.48 -4.84 6.82
N LEU A 133 -4.21 -4.84 6.39
CA LEU A 133 -3.82 -4.73 4.99
C LEU A 133 -3.97 -6.07 4.26
N PRO A 134 -4.22 -6.05 2.93
CA PRO A 134 -4.15 -7.26 2.12
C PRO A 134 -2.77 -7.90 2.21
N GLN A 135 -2.72 -9.21 2.37
CA GLN A 135 -1.48 -9.95 2.58
C GLN A 135 -0.94 -10.57 1.29
N LEU A 136 0.38 -10.73 1.20
CA LEU A 136 1.04 -11.29 0.02
C LEU A 136 0.50 -12.68 -0.37
N HIS A 137 0.23 -13.53 0.63
CA HIS A 137 -0.25 -14.90 0.42
C HIS A 137 -1.61 -14.96 -0.30
N GLU A 138 -2.43 -13.91 -0.20
CA GLU A 138 -3.73 -13.80 -0.88
C GLU A 138 -3.57 -13.64 -2.40
N PHE A 139 -2.40 -13.18 -2.86
CA PHE A 139 -2.12 -12.86 -4.27
C PHE A 139 -1.01 -13.71 -4.89
N GLU A 140 -0.58 -14.79 -4.22
CA GLU A 140 0.54 -15.63 -4.66
C GLU A 140 0.32 -16.28 -6.03
N VAL A 141 -0.94 -16.55 -6.39
CA VAL A 141 -1.31 -17.07 -7.71
C VAL A 141 -0.84 -16.15 -8.85
N PHE A 142 -0.68 -14.85 -8.57
CA PHE A 142 -0.24 -13.86 -9.55
C PHE A 142 1.28 -13.64 -9.55
N ARG A 143 2.04 -14.28 -8.65
CA ARG A 143 3.50 -14.11 -8.54
C ARG A 143 4.20 -14.32 -9.88
N ASP A 144 3.87 -15.40 -10.57
CA ASP A 144 4.54 -15.82 -11.82
C ASP A 144 3.70 -15.50 -13.06
N LEU A 145 2.59 -14.76 -12.90
CA LEU A 145 1.77 -14.34 -14.02
C LEU A 145 2.61 -13.45 -14.95
N GLY A 146 2.68 -13.82 -16.23
CA GLY A 146 3.54 -13.21 -17.23
C GLY A 146 4.90 -13.89 -17.43
N GLU A 147 5.36 -14.76 -16.53
CA GLU A 147 6.56 -15.58 -16.71
C GLU A 147 6.20 -16.97 -17.26
N ARG A 148 5.15 -17.60 -16.71
CA ARG A 148 4.68 -18.92 -17.16
C ARG A 148 4.02 -18.90 -18.53
N GLN A 149 3.22 -17.88 -18.85
CA GLN A 149 2.62 -17.74 -20.19
C GLN A 149 3.63 -17.41 -21.28
N LEU A 150 4.72 -16.72 -20.96
CA LEU A 150 5.83 -16.53 -21.91
C LEU A 150 6.59 -17.83 -22.13
N LEU A 151 6.80 -18.64 -21.09
CA LEU A 151 7.47 -19.95 -21.19
C LEU A 151 6.59 -21.00 -21.87
N ASP A 152 5.31 -21.08 -21.52
CA ASP A 152 4.34 -22.01 -22.12
C ASP A 152 4.10 -21.66 -23.60
N ASN A 153 3.95 -20.36 -23.94
CA ASN A 153 3.87 -19.96 -25.35
C ASN A 153 5.21 -20.14 -26.08
N ALA A 154 6.35 -19.73 -25.53
CA ALA A 154 7.65 -19.91 -26.20
C ALA A 154 7.94 -21.40 -26.49
N MET A 155 7.58 -22.29 -25.57
CA MET A 155 7.72 -23.74 -25.76
C MET A 155 6.71 -24.29 -26.77
N SER A 156 5.46 -23.80 -26.79
CA SER A 156 4.48 -24.17 -27.82
C SER A 156 4.88 -23.69 -29.22
N TRP A 157 5.48 -22.49 -29.36
CA TRP A 157 5.98 -21.98 -30.65
C TRP A 157 7.19 -22.77 -31.17
N LEU A 158 8.11 -23.19 -30.29
CA LEU A 158 9.25 -24.06 -30.66
C LEU A 158 8.78 -25.42 -31.21
N TYR A 159 7.76 -26.03 -30.59
CA TYR A 159 7.19 -27.29 -31.07
C TYR A 159 6.52 -27.20 -32.45
N VAL A 160 5.90 -26.06 -32.78
CA VAL A 160 5.24 -25.83 -34.07
C VAL A 160 6.27 -25.62 -35.19
N ILE A 161 7.39 -24.96 -34.90
CA ILE A 161 8.46 -24.68 -35.88
C ILE A 161 9.33 -25.92 -36.13
N GLU A 162 9.57 -26.76 -35.13
CA GLU A 162 10.35 -28.00 -35.29
C GLU A 162 9.55 -29.15 -35.94
N SER A 163 8.22 -29.01 -36.04
CA SER A 163 7.32 -30.01 -36.65
C SER A 163 6.78 -29.61 -38.03
N SER A 164 7.28 -28.54 -38.64
CA SER A 164 6.84 -28.03 -39.95
C SER A 164 7.91 -28.13 -41.04
#